data_AF-A0A9D6DV76-F1
#
_entry.id   AF-A0A9D6DV76-F1
#
_cell.length_a   1.000
_cell.length_b   1.000
_cell.length_c   1.000
_cell.angle_alpha   90.00
_cell.angle_beta   90.00
_cell.angle_gamma   90.00
#
_symmetry.space_group_name_H-M   'P 1'
#
loop_
_entity.id
_entity.type
_entity.pdbx_description
1 polymer ?
#
loop_
_entity_poly.entity_id
_entity_poly.type
_entity_poly.pdbx_seq_one_letter_code
_entity_poly.pdbx_strand_id
1 'polypeptide(L)'
;MTLIIPDEILRITGMSEIELRQEIAILLFQKDKLTLGQASQLAQTDQLRFQYLLASRQIPIHYDVAEFNEDLETLQNFNKL
;
A
#
# COMPACT_ATOMS: atom_id res chain seq x y z
N MET A 1 -9.00 -19.79 3.09
CA MET A 1 -10.16 -19.26 2.35
C MET A 1 -9.64 -18.42 1.20
N THR A 2 -10.17 -18.57 -0.01
CA THR A 2 -9.75 -17.83 -1.20
C THR A 2 -10.84 -16.85 -1.65
N LEU A 3 -10.43 -15.67 -2.13
CA LEU A 3 -11.31 -14.71 -2.81
C LEU A 3 -11.14 -14.90 -4.32
N ILE A 4 -12.24 -15.13 -5.05
CA ILE A 4 -12.23 -15.31 -6.51
C ILE A 4 -12.88 -14.08 -7.14
N ILE A 5 -12.17 -13.45 -8.08
CA ILE A 5 -12.72 -12.36 -8.90
C ILE A 5 -13.12 -12.98 -10.25
N PRO A 6 -14.39 -12.91 -10.68
CA PRO A 6 -14.79 -13.42 -11.98
C PRO A 6 -14.14 -12.64 -13.13
N ASP A 7 -13.76 -13.33 -14.20
CA ASP A 7 -13.17 -12.72 -15.41
C ASP A 7 -14.06 -11.64 -16.04
N GLU A 8 -15.38 -11.73 -15.83
CA GLU A 8 -16.32 -10.70 -16.26
C GLU A 8 -16.01 -9.32 -15.69
N ILE A 9 -15.52 -9.24 -14.44
CA ILE A 9 -15.11 -7.97 -13.85
C ILE A 9 -13.93 -7.38 -14.62
N LEU A 10 -12.93 -8.21 -14.96
CA LEU A 10 -11.77 -7.78 -15.77
C LEU A 10 -12.21 -7.27 -17.15
N ARG A 11 -13.17 -7.96 -17.79
CA ARG A 11 -13.72 -7.51 -19.08
C ARG A 11 -14.47 -6.19 -18.99
N ILE A 12 -15.31 -6.01 -17.96
CA ILE A 12 -16.12 -4.80 -17.77
C ILE A 12 -15.23 -3.60 -17.45
N THR A 13 -14.19 -3.78 -16.62
CA THR A 13 -13.27 -2.69 -16.28
C THR A 13 -12.24 -2.43 -17.39
N GLY A 14 -12.06 -3.39 -18.31
CA GLY A 14 -10.99 -3.33 -19.31
C GLY A 14 -9.60 -3.51 -18.70
N MET A 15 -9.50 -4.10 -17.51
CA MET A 15 -8.25 -4.28 -16.79
C MET A 15 -7.73 -5.70 -16.95
N SER A 16 -6.42 -5.83 -17.03
CA SER A 16 -5.74 -7.10 -16.82
C SER A 16 -5.78 -7.52 -15.34
N GLU A 17 -5.56 -8.82 -15.09
CA GLU A 17 -5.45 -9.34 -13.72
C GLU A 17 -4.35 -8.60 -12.92
N ILE A 18 -3.22 -8.30 -13.57
CA ILE A 18 -2.08 -7.62 -12.95
C ILE A 18 -2.47 -6.20 -12.54
N GLU A 19 -3.14 -5.45 -13.41
CA GLU A 19 -3.60 -4.09 -13.10
C GLU A 19 -4.59 -4.09 -11.93
N LEU A 20 -5.61 -4.96 -11.97
CA LEU A 20 -6.59 -5.03 -10.88
C LEU A 20 -5.94 -5.39 -9.54
N ARG A 21 -4.99 -6.33 -9.57
CA ARG A 21 -4.23 -6.76 -8.41
C ARG A 21 -3.36 -5.62 -7.84
N GLN A 22 -2.75 -4.83 -8.71
CA GLN A 22 -2.02 -3.62 -8.32
C GLN A 22 -2.95 -2.58 -7.69
N GLU A 23 -4.15 -2.35 -8.24
CA GLU A 23 -5.14 -1.44 -7.63
C GLU A 23 -5.54 -1.89 -6.22
N ILE A 24 -5.80 -3.19 -6.03
CA ILE A 24 -6.18 -3.72 -4.72
C ILE A 24 -5.01 -3.56 -3.74
N ALA A 25 -3.78 -3.86 -4.17
CA ALA A 25 -2.59 -3.70 -3.34
C ALA A 25 -2.37 -2.25 -2.92
N ILE A 26 -2.52 -1.30 -3.85
CA ILE A 26 -2.41 0.13 -3.57
C ILE A 26 -3.51 0.57 -2.58
N LEU A 27 -4.76 0.19 -2.84
CA LEU A 27 -5.89 0.55 -1.98
C LEU A 27 -5.70 0.05 -0.54
N LEU A 28 -5.21 -1.18 -0.38
CA LEU A 28 -4.99 -1.77 0.94
C LEU A 28 -3.76 -1.19 1.64
N PHE A 29 -2.72 -0.81 0.89
CA PHE A 29 -1.58 -0.06 1.41
C PHE A 29 -2.01 1.31 1.93
N GLN A 30 -2.76 2.09 1.13
CA GLN A 30 -3.26 3.41 1.50
C GLN A 30 -4.25 3.41 2.70
N LYS A 31 -4.77 2.23 3.08
CA LYS A 31 -5.68 2.07 4.23
C LYS A 31 -4.99 1.48 5.46
N ASP A 32 -3.65 1.43 5.44
CA ASP A 32 -2.81 0.79 6.46
C ASP A 32 -3.23 -0.66 6.77
N LYS A 33 -3.78 -1.36 5.77
CA LYS A 33 -4.18 -2.78 5.91
C LYS A 33 -3.07 -3.72 5.47
N LEU A 34 -2.19 -3.28 4.60
CA LEU A 34 -1.00 -4.00 4.18
C LEU A 34 0.23 -3.13 4.34
N THR A 35 1.30 -3.72 4.87
CA THR A 35 2.63 -3.08 4.82
C THR A 35 3.14 -3.00 3.38
N LEU A 36 4.17 -2.19 3.13
CA LEU A 36 4.80 -2.07 1.82
C LEU A 36 5.18 -3.44 1.22
N GLY A 37 5.76 -4.32 2.04
CA GLY A 37 6.16 -5.67 1.61
C GLY A 37 4.97 -6.59 1.31
N GLN A 38 3.89 -6.50 2.09
CA GLN A 38 2.68 -7.29 1.83
C GLN A 38 1.95 -6.80 0.58
N ALA A 39 1.87 -5.48 0.39
CA ALA A 39 1.26 -4.88 -0.79
C ALA A 39 2.07 -5.19 -2.06
N SER A 40 3.40 -5.14 -2.02
CA SER A 40 4.23 -5.53 -3.16
C SER A 40 4.04 -7.01 -3.53
N GLN A 41 3.95 -7.90 -2.54
CA GLN A 41 3.64 -9.31 -2.76
C GLN A 41 2.25 -9.49 -3.39
N LEU A 42 1.23 -8.79 -2.89
CA LEU A 42 -0.11 -8.86 -3.48
C LEU A 42 -0.08 -8.38 -4.92
N ALA A 43 0.61 -7.29 -5.22
CA ALA A 43 0.81 -6.71 -6.55
C ALA A 43 1.69 -7.56 -7.49
N GLN A 44 2.28 -8.66 -7.02
CA GLN A 44 3.25 -9.49 -7.75
C GLN A 44 4.48 -8.70 -8.25
N THR A 45 4.99 -7.80 -7.41
CA THR A 45 6.19 -7.01 -7.70
C THR A 45 7.15 -7.06 -6.50
N ASP A 46 8.45 -6.82 -6.75
CA ASP A 46 9.38 -6.54 -5.66
C ASP A 46 9.06 -5.19 -5.02
N GLN A 47 9.57 -4.95 -3.81
CA GLN A 47 9.28 -3.74 -3.05
C GLN A 47 9.71 -2.46 -3.78
N LEU A 48 10.83 -2.49 -4.51
CA LEU A 48 11.34 -1.32 -5.21
C LEU A 48 10.41 -0.94 -6.38
N ARG A 49 9.97 -1.92 -7.17
CA ARG A 49 8.97 -1.69 -8.22
C ARG A 49 7.64 -1.18 -7.67
N PHE A 50 7.22 -1.68 -6.53
CA PHE A 50 5.98 -1.22 -5.90
C PHE A 50 6.12 0.21 -5.37
N GLN A 51 7.27 0.59 -4.82
CA GLN A 51 7.58 1.98 -4.47
C GLN A 51 7.53 2.89 -5.71
N TYR A 52 8.10 2.48 -6.84
CA TYR A 52 7.98 3.25 -8.08
C TYR A 52 6.53 3.41 -8.54
N LEU A 53 5.72 2.36 -8.42
CA LEU A 53 4.29 2.39 -8.72
C LEU A 53 3.57 3.42 -7.85
N LEU A 54 3.79 3.40 -6.53
CA LEU A 54 3.25 4.40 -5.60
C LEU A 54 3.69 5.83 -5.98
N ALA A 55 4.99 6.01 -6.24
CA ALA A 55 5.56 7.30 -6.62
C ALA A 55 4.96 7.85 -7.93
N SER A 56 4.78 6.99 -8.95
CA SER A 56 4.16 7.37 -10.23
C SER A 56 2.73 7.89 -10.07
N ARG A 57 2.06 7.51 -8.98
CA ARG A 57 0.69 7.90 -8.63
C ARG A 57 0.64 8.94 -7.51
N GLN A 58 1.80 9.50 -7.14
CA GLN A 58 1.93 10.51 -6.09
C GLN A 58 1.41 10.01 -4.73
N ILE A 59 1.53 8.71 -4.49
CA ILE A 59 1.15 8.09 -3.21
C ILE A 59 2.39 8.12 -2.30
N PRO A 60 2.32 8.80 -1.14
CA PRO A 60 3.43 8.85 -0.21
C PRO A 60 3.81 7.45 0.27
N ILE A 61 5.11 7.17 0.28
CA ILE A 61 5.68 5.93 0.86
C ILE A 61 5.96 6.13 2.36
N HIS A 62 6.15 7.38 2.78
CA HIS A 62 6.46 7.75 4.15
C HIS A 62 5.21 8.12 4.94
N TYR A 63 5.28 7.77 6.22
CA TYR A 63 4.21 7.41 7.12
C TYR A 63 2.98 8.32 7.20
N ASP A 64 1.85 7.64 7.43
CA ASP A 64 0.63 8.21 7.97
C ASP A 64 0.83 8.61 9.45
N VAL A 65 -0.08 9.43 9.97
CA VAL A 65 -0.07 10.16 11.27
C VAL A 65 0.45 9.37 12.50
N ALA A 66 0.50 8.05 12.45
CA ALA A 66 1.03 7.17 13.49
C ALA A 66 2.55 7.33 13.76
N GLU A 67 3.45 7.40 12.77
CA GLU A 67 4.90 7.65 13.06
C GLU A 67 5.08 9.06 13.57
N PHE A 68 4.34 10.02 13.01
CA PHE A 68 4.41 11.39 13.49
C PHE A 68 4.03 11.47 14.97
N ASN A 69 3.02 10.71 15.40
CA ASN A 69 2.65 10.60 16.81
C ASN A 69 3.70 9.83 17.64
N GLU A 70 4.29 8.74 17.13
CA GLU A 70 5.39 8.04 17.81
C GLU A 70 6.64 8.92 17.95
N ASP A 71 6.98 9.72 16.93
CA ASP A 71 8.07 10.68 16.96
C ASP A 71 7.76 11.83 17.93
N LEU A 72 6.51 12.33 17.97
CA LEU A 72 6.08 13.32 18.97
C LEU A 72 6.15 12.77 20.40
N GLU A 73 5.70 11.53 20.64
CA GLU A 73 5.83 10.89 21.94
C GLU A 73 7.31 10.71 22.32
N THR A 74 8.14 10.29 21.37
CA THR A 74 9.59 10.15 21.56
C THR A 74 10.21 11.50 21.95
N LEU A 75 9.90 12.57 21.23
CA LEU A 75 10.39 13.92 21.52
C LEU A 75 9.88 14.50 22.86
N GLN A 76 8.62 14.24 23.22
CA GLN A 76 8.06 14.65 24.51
C GLN A 76 8.71 13.92 25.70
N ASN A 77 9.09 12.67 25.50
CA ASN A 77 9.80 11.89 26.52
C ASN A 77 11.25 12.35 26.68
N PHE A 78 11.91 12.79 25.61
CA PHE A 78 13.26 13.37 25.67
C PHE A 78 13.32 14.76 26.34
N ASN A 79 12.28 15.59 26.20
CA ASN A 79 12.21 16.93 26.80
C ASN A 79 11.75 16.96 28.28
N LYS A 80 11.55 15.79 28.90
CA LYS A 80 11.16 15.63 30.32
C LYS A 80 12.34 15.28 31.24
N LEU A 81 13.57 15.39 30.76
CA LEU A 81 14.82 15.36 31.55
C LEU A 81 15.39 16.77 31.69
#